data_AF-A0A7C1WIY6-F1
#
_entry.id   AF-A0A7C1WIY6-F1
#
_cell.length_a   1.000
_cell.length_b   1.000
_cell.length_c   1.000
_cell.angle_alpha   90.00
_cell.angle_beta   90.00
_cell.angle_gamma   90.00
#
_symmetry.space_group_name_H-M   'P 1'
#
loop_
_entity.id
_entity.type
_entity.pdbx_description
1 polymer ?
#
loop_
_entity_poly.entity_id
_entity_poly.type
_entity_poly.pdbx_seq_one_letter_code
_entity_poly.pdbx_strand_id
1 'polypeptide(L)'
;MGIFDKSKSHKKVSIDTSINKFVRHALKRPAYCRIRISQIAELYNVLTDKFMKEGNAASTIVNLTTNLKGVCPECGSWYSGEGLSMCGITESSPLYGKTFFMMGSHSQTVERILRGHCINPRCSCKEIVICWQVEEEGVGITYADVARELGLSKGKDPYDVWDKEESKEKLERNQKNDTLKCKNCRFVNKEGSNFCENCGSRLS
;
A
#
# COMPACT_ATOMS: atom_id res chain seq x y z
N MET A 1 -34.52 -31.80 -8.63
CA MET A 1 -33.68 -30.87 -7.84
C MET A 1 -32.22 -31.31 -8.05
N GLY A 2 -31.59 -30.80 -9.11
CA GLY A 2 -30.23 -31.21 -9.50
C GLY A 2 -29.19 -30.36 -8.80
N ILE A 3 -28.36 -30.98 -7.98
CA ILE A 3 -27.23 -30.36 -7.27
C ILE A 3 -26.17 -30.01 -8.33
N PHE A 4 -25.95 -28.72 -8.59
CA PHE A 4 -24.87 -28.25 -9.43
C PHE A 4 -23.54 -28.39 -8.66
N ASP A 5 -22.84 -29.48 -8.92
CA ASP A 5 -21.43 -29.62 -8.56
C ASP A 5 -20.58 -28.83 -9.57
N LYS A 6 -20.37 -27.54 -9.29
CA LYS A 6 -19.39 -26.71 -10.02
C LYS A 6 -18.03 -26.94 -9.40
N SER A 7 -17.40 -28.05 -9.76
CA SER A 7 -15.95 -28.21 -9.63
C SER A 7 -15.27 -27.14 -10.52
N LYS A 8 -15.00 -25.96 -9.93
CA LYS A 8 -14.18 -24.93 -10.57
C LYS A 8 -12.78 -25.52 -10.77
N SER A 9 -12.49 -25.96 -11.99
CA SER A 9 -11.15 -26.26 -12.47
C SER A 9 -10.17 -25.18 -11.98
N HIS A 10 -9.19 -25.60 -11.18
CA HIS A 10 -8.20 -24.71 -10.58
C HIS A 10 -7.26 -24.17 -11.67
N LYS A 11 -7.35 -22.88 -11.99
CA LYS A 11 -6.36 -22.22 -12.86
C LYS A 11 -5.06 -22.02 -12.09
N LYS A 12 -4.04 -22.81 -12.43
CA LYS A 12 -2.68 -22.63 -11.92
C LYS A 12 -2.13 -21.28 -12.37
N VAL A 13 -1.73 -20.43 -11.43
CA VAL A 13 -1.18 -19.10 -11.70
C VAL A 13 0.34 -19.21 -11.86
N SER A 14 0.89 -18.75 -12.99
CA SER A 14 2.34 -18.63 -13.15
C SER A 14 2.81 -17.29 -12.58
N ILE A 15 3.62 -17.32 -11.52
CA ILE A 15 4.24 -16.14 -10.94
C ILE A 15 5.65 -16.00 -11.51
N ASP A 16 5.91 -14.91 -12.23
CA ASP A 16 7.25 -14.60 -12.72
C ASP A 16 8.14 -14.09 -11.59
N THR A 17 9.45 -14.29 -11.72
CA THR A 17 10.47 -13.78 -10.78
C THR A 17 11.34 -12.70 -11.40
N SER A 18 11.06 -12.33 -12.66
CA SER A 18 11.82 -11.35 -13.44
C SER A 18 10.89 -10.27 -13.95
N ILE A 19 11.25 -9.00 -13.69
CA ILE A 19 10.52 -7.81 -14.15
C ILE A 19 10.31 -7.84 -15.66
N ASN A 20 11.37 -8.15 -16.44
CA ASN A 20 11.29 -8.19 -17.90
C ASN A 20 10.31 -9.25 -18.42
N LYS A 21 10.25 -10.42 -17.76
CA LYS A 21 9.33 -11.50 -18.14
C LYS A 21 7.89 -11.10 -17.83
N PHE A 22 7.68 -10.53 -16.64
CA PHE A 22 6.40 -9.97 -16.23
C PHE A 22 5.90 -8.90 -17.21
N VAL A 23 6.73 -7.91 -17.57
CA VAL A 23 6.33 -6.83 -18.50
C VAL A 23 5.93 -7.39 -19.86
N ARG A 24 6.67 -8.36 -20.41
CA ARG A 24 6.29 -9.02 -21.68
C ARG A 24 4.94 -9.75 -21.59
N HIS A 25 4.60 -10.30 -20.43
CA HIS A 25 3.30 -10.92 -20.21
C HIS A 25 2.20 -9.89 -20.01
N ALA A 26 2.44 -8.84 -19.22
CA ALA A 26 1.50 -7.78 -18.89
C ALA A 26 0.97 -7.05 -20.15
N LEU A 27 1.80 -6.91 -21.18
CA LEU A 27 1.39 -6.34 -22.47
C LEU A 27 0.36 -7.19 -23.23
N LYS A 28 0.21 -8.48 -22.89
CA LYS A 28 -0.61 -9.43 -23.64
C LYS A 28 -1.76 -10.02 -22.83
N ARG A 29 -1.61 -10.13 -21.51
CA ARG A 29 -2.52 -10.87 -20.62
C ARG A 29 -2.31 -10.47 -19.16
N PRO A 30 -3.24 -10.85 -18.26
CA PRO A 30 -3.00 -10.80 -16.83
C PRO A 30 -1.69 -11.50 -16.45
N ALA A 31 -0.90 -10.86 -15.61
CA ALA A 31 0.45 -11.28 -15.28
C ALA A 31 0.75 -11.02 -13.80
N TYR A 32 1.67 -11.81 -13.25
CA TYR A 32 2.05 -11.77 -11.84
C TYR A 32 3.56 -11.84 -11.70
N CYS A 33 4.12 -11.06 -10.79
CA CYS A 33 5.56 -11.02 -10.56
C CYS A 33 5.86 -10.96 -9.07
N ARG A 34 6.73 -11.84 -8.58
CA ARG A 34 7.31 -11.73 -7.24
C ARG A 34 8.64 -11.00 -7.36
N ILE A 35 8.76 -9.87 -6.66
CA ILE A 35 9.96 -9.04 -6.62
C ILE A 35 10.25 -8.58 -5.19
N ARG A 36 11.43 -8.02 -4.97
CA ARG A 36 11.68 -7.25 -3.76
C ARG A 36 10.91 -5.93 -3.80
N ILE A 37 10.44 -5.47 -2.66
CA ILE A 37 9.72 -4.19 -2.53
C ILE A 37 10.60 -3.03 -3.01
N SER A 38 11.91 -3.10 -2.78
CA SER A 38 12.87 -2.11 -3.27
C SER A 38 12.97 -2.02 -4.79
N GLN A 39 12.37 -2.96 -5.53
CA GLN A 39 12.37 -2.99 -7.00
C GLN A 39 11.06 -2.46 -7.60
N ILE A 40 10.12 -1.95 -6.79
CA ILE A 40 8.82 -1.47 -7.28
C ILE A 40 9.00 -0.33 -8.28
N ALA A 41 9.88 0.64 -8.01
CA ALA A 41 10.13 1.74 -8.92
C ALA A 41 10.79 1.28 -10.23
N GLU A 42 11.77 0.37 -10.17
CA GLU A 42 12.36 -0.26 -11.35
C GLU A 42 11.28 -0.92 -12.21
N LEU A 43 10.40 -1.72 -11.59
CA LEU A 43 9.29 -2.36 -12.29
C LEU A 43 8.37 -1.33 -12.93
N TYR A 44 8.00 -0.27 -12.19
CA TYR A 44 7.12 0.78 -12.69
C TYR A 44 7.72 1.49 -13.90
N ASN A 45 9.01 1.84 -13.83
CA ASN A 45 9.71 2.52 -14.92
C ASN A 45 9.82 1.65 -16.17
N VAL A 46 10.22 0.38 -16.02
CA VAL A 46 10.30 -0.57 -17.14
C VAL A 46 8.93 -0.81 -17.78
N LEU A 47 7.88 -0.92 -16.96
CA LEU A 47 6.52 -1.10 -17.43
C LEU A 47 6.03 0.14 -18.21
N THR A 48 6.19 1.33 -17.63
CA THR A 48 5.81 2.61 -18.24
C THR A 48 6.54 2.85 -19.56
N ASP A 49 7.86 2.65 -19.60
CA ASP A 49 8.67 2.78 -20.81
C ASP A 49 8.19 1.88 -21.94
N LYS A 50 7.81 0.64 -21.60
CA LYS A 50 7.32 -0.34 -22.58
C LYS A 50 5.95 0.04 -23.12
N PHE A 51 5.02 0.43 -22.27
CA PHE A 51 3.70 0.88 -22.72
C PHE A 51 3.76 2.20 -23.52
N MET A 52 4.65 3.12 -23.16
CA MET A 52 4.87 4.37 -23.92
C MET A 52 5.39 4.09 -25.34
N LYS A 53 6.35 3.17 -25.48
CA LYS A 53 6.91 2.77 -26.78
C LYS A 53 5.89 2.08 -27.68
N GLU A 54 4.88 1.43 -27.11
CA GLU A 54 3.80 0.77 -27.86
C GLU A 54 2.61 1.71 -28.17
N GLY A 55 2.72 3.03 -27.88
CA GLY A 55 1.85 4.06 -28.43
C GLY A 55 0.63 4.46 -27.60
N ASN A 56 0.55 4.12 -26.31
CA ASN A 56 -0.63 4.36 -25.46
C ASN A 56 -0.46 5.44 -24.38
N ALA A 57 0.13 6.61 -24.67
CA ALA A 57 0.62 7.52 -23.61
C ALA A 57 -0.40 7.95 -22.52
N ALA A 58 -1.62 8.35 -22.90
CA ALA A 58 -2.61 8.87 -21.92
C ALA A 58 -3.41 7.75 -21.22
N SER A 59 -3.83 6.73 -21.96
CA SER A 59 -4.54 5.56 -21.40
C SER A 59 -3.62 4.72 -20.50
N THR A 60 -2.31 4.70 -20.75
CA THR A 60 -1.33 3.94 -19.97
C THR A 60 -1.26 4.38 -18.52
N ILE A 61 -1.23 5.68 -18.23
CA ILE A 61 -1.13 6.17 -16.84
C ILE A 61 -2.39 5.79 -16.05
N VAL A 62 -3.56 5.96 -16.66
CA VAL A 62 -4.85 5.53 -16.06
C VAL A 62 -4.89 4.00 -15.91
N ASN A 63 -4.33 3.26 -16.87
CA ASN A 63 -4.26 1.80 -16.79
C ASN A 63 -3.31 1.32 -15.69
N LEU A 64 -2.22 2.03 -15.42
CA LEU A 64 -1.26 1.67 -14.37
C LEU A 64 -1.86 1.85 -12.98
N THR A 65 -2.52 2.97 -12.71
CA THR A 65 -3.12 3.23 -11.40
C THR A 65 -4.30 2.30 -11.08
N THR A 66 -5.02 1.83 -12.10
CA THR A 66 -6.20 0.97 -11.94
C THR A 66 -5.89 -0.53 -12.00
N ASN A 67 -4.99 -0.96 -12.89
CA ASN A 67 -4.74 -2.38 -13.15
C ASN A 67 -3.52 -2.95 -12.42
N LEU A 68 -2.61 -2.10 -11.94
CA LEU A 68 -1.46 -2.55 -11.16
C LEU A 68 -1.87 -2.62 -9.69
N LYS A 69 -1.75 -3.80 -9.09
CA LYS A 69 -1.94 -4.01 -7.65
C LYS A 69 -0.75 -4.76 -7.08
N GLY A 70 -0.54 -4.66 -5.78
CA GLY A 70 0.48 -5.44 -5.09
C GLY A 70 -0.07 -6.09 -3.83
N VAL A 71 0.49 -7.24 -3.46
CA VAL A 71 0.17 -7.93 -2.21
C VAL A 71 1.44 -8.41 -1.52
N CYS A 72 1.52 -8.20 -0.21
CA CYS A 72 2.55 -8.78 0.61
C CYS A 72 2.27 -10.28 0.78
N PRO A 73 3.22 -11.18 0.42
CA PRO A 73 3.01 -12.62 0.52
C PRO A 73 3.02 -13.16 1.95
N GLU A 74 3.41 -12.36 2.95
CA GLU A 74 3.43 -12.79 4.36
C GLU A 74 2.19 -12.31 5.13
N CYS A 75 1.94 -11.00 5.15
CA CYS A 75 0.85 -10.43 5.94
C CYS A 75 -0.43 -10.18 5.14
N GLY A 76 -0.39 -10.35 3.82
CA GLY A 76 -1.54 -10.14 2.93
C GLY A 76 -1.94 -8.67 2.77
N SER A 77 -1.12 -7.70 3.19
CA SER A 77 -1.39 -6.28 2.98
C SER A 77 -1.31 -5.90 1.50
N TRP A 78 -2.22 -5.04 1.08
CA TRP A 78 -2.36 -4.60 -0.30
C TRP A 78 -1.66 -3.28 -0.60
N TYR A 79 -1.41 -3.09 -1.88
CA TYR A 79 -0.82 -1.90 -2.47
C TYR A 79 -1.73 -1.49 -3.61
N SER A 80 -2.26 -0.26 -3.53
CA SER A 80 -3.01 0.35 -4.62
C SER A 80 -2.07 0.68 -5.79
N GLY A 81 -2.62 0.68 -7.01
CA GLY A 81 -1.86 1.09 -8.19
C GLY A 81 -1.39 2.54 -8.12
N GLU A 82 -2.15 3.40 -7.43
CA GLU A 82 -1.72 4.75 -7.08
C GLU A 82 -0.46 4.74 -6.20
N GLY A 83 -0.45 3.99 -5.10
CA GLY A 83 0.71 3.90 -4.21
C GLY A 83 1.96 3.33 -4.91
N LEU A 84 1.78 2.34 -5.78
CA LEU A 84 2.87 1.78 -6.59
C LEU A 84 3.38 2.78 -7.64
N SER A 85 2.47 3.51 -8.31
CA SER A 85 2.82 4.57 -9.26
C SER A 85 3.61 5.69 -8.60
N MET A 86 3.21 6.08 -7.39
CA MET A 86 3.91 7.11 -6.62
C MET A 86 5.34 6.70 -6.28
N CYS A 87 5.61 5.41 -6.04
CA CYS A 87 6.97 4.93 -5.81
C CYS A 87 7.86 5.15 -7.04
N GLY A 88 7.38 4.81 -8.24
CA GLY A 88 8.14 5.01 -9.48
C GLY A 88 8.34 6.48 -9.86
N ILE A 89 7.30 7.30 -9.68
CA ILE A 89 7.38 8.76 -9.92
C ILE A 89 8.37 9.41 -8.94
N THR A 90 8.31 9.02 -7.67
CA THR A 90 9.17 9.62 -6.63
C THR A 90 10.63 9.28 -6.90
N GLU A 91 10.96 8.02 -7.18
CA GLU A 91 12.35 7.58 -7.47
C GLU A 91 12.96 8.25 -8.70
N SER A 92 12.15 8.57 -9.69
CA SER A 92 12.59 9.25 -10.91
C SER A 92 12.73 10.77 -10.74
N SER A 93 12.32 11.33 -9.59
CA SER A 93 12.33 12.77 -9.35
C SER A 93 13.67 13.27 -8.79
N PRO A 94 14.23 14.37 -9.31
CA PRO A 94 15.42 15.02 -8.74
C PRO A 94 15.16 15.63 -7.34
N LEU A 95 13.91 15.61 -6.86
CA LEU A 95 13.52 16.03 -5.52
C LEU A 95 13.36 14.86 -4.54
N TYR A 96 13.90 13.67 -4.85
CA TYR A 96 13.89 12.50 -3.97
C TYR A 96 14.25 12.88 -2.53
N GLY A 97 13.31 12.66 -1.60
CA GLY A 97 13.45 13.06 -0.18
C GLY A 97 12.74 14.37 0.20
N LYS A 98 12.60 15.33 -0.71
CA LYS A 98 11.87 16.61 -0.47
C LYS A 98 10.38 16.52 -0.79
N THR A 99 9.98 15.62 -1.69
CA THR A 99 8.57 15.38 -2.06
C THR A 99 7.71 14.86 -0.90
N PHE A 100 8.33 14.26 0.12
CA PHE A 100 7.64 13.74 1.30
C PHE A 100 6.98 14.83 2.14
N PHE A 101 7.52 16.06 2.13
CA PHE A 101 6.96 17.18 2.90
C PHE A 101 5.64 17.72 2.34
N MET A 102 5.32 17.48 1.05
CA MET A 102 4.11 18.02 0.41
C MET A 102 2.93 17.04 0.40
N MET A 103 3.12 15.77 0.78
CA MET A 103 2.11 14.71 0.61
C MET A 103 1.39 14.25 1.89
N GLY A 104 1.52 14.97 3.00
CA GLY A 104 0.74 14.70 4.22
C GLY A 104 0.88 13.26 4.73
N SER A 105 -0.23 12.63 5.13
CA SER A 105 -0.29 11.29 5.74
C SER A 105 0.15 10.14 4.81
N HIS A 106 0.28 10.35 3.50
CA HIS A 106 0.74 9.33 2.56
C HIS A 106 2.28 9.22 2.47
N SER A 107 3.01 10.18 3.05
CA SER A 107 4.47 10.25 3.01
C SER A 107 5.16 9.06 3.67
N GLN A 108 4.71 8.64 4.86
CA GLN A 108 5.34 7.55 5.62
C GLN A 108 5.18 6.19 4.94
N THR A 109 4.04 5.96 4.27
CA THR A 109 3.77 4.73 3.51
C THR A 109 4.71 4.61 2.33
N VAL A 110 4.77 5.66 1.49
CA VAL A 110 5.68 5.68 0.34
C VAL A 110 7.13 5.54 0.80
N GLU A 111 7.51 6.18 1.90
CA GLU A 111 8.87 6.10 2.45
C GLU A 111 9.23 4.66 2.85
N ARG A 112 8.34 3.95 3.56
CA ARG A 112 8.57 2.54 3.93
C ARG A 112 8.76 1.67 2.70
N ILE A 113 7.92 1.88 1.67
CA ILE A 113 7.98 1.12 0.42
C ILE A 113 9.29 1.40 -0.31
N LEU A 114 9.70 2.68 -0.43
CA LEU A 114 10.98 3.05 -1.05
C LEU A 114 12.18 2.48 -0.29
N ARG A 115 12.09 2.34 1.03
CA ARG A 115 13.09 1.63 1.86
C ARG A 115 13.00 0.09 1.72
N GLY A 116 12.12 -0.41 0.84
CA GLY A 116 11.93 -1.83 0.58
C GLY A 116 11.23 -2.57 1.71
N HIS A 117 10.35 -1.93 2.50
CA HIS A 117 9.60 -2.57 3.58
C HIS A 117 8.11 -2.71 3.24
N CYS A 118 7.47 -3.71 3.86
CA CYS A 118 6.03 -3.86 3.80
C CYS A 118 5.31 -2.59 4.29
N ILE A 119 4.18 -2.26 3.64
CA ILE A 119 3.29 -1.18 4.07
C ILE A 119 2.84 -1.39 5.52
N ASN A 120 2.53 -2.63 5.91
CA ASN A 120 2.20 -2.97 7.29
C ASN A 120 3.44 -2.79 8.19
N PRO A 121 3.38 -1.90 9.20
CA PRO A 121 4.52 -1.62 10.07
C PRO A 121 4.96 -2.82 10.92
N ARG A 122 4.06 -3.77 11.16
CA ARG A 122 4.34 -5.02 11.91
C ARG A 122 4.88 -6.14 11.03
N CYS A 123 4.98 -5.93 9.72
CA CYS A 123 5.47 -6.92 8.78
C CYS A 123 6.91 -6.60 8.36
N SER A 124 7.80 -7.59 8.49
CA SER A 124 9.19 -7.50 8.07
C SER A 124 9.43 -7.95 6.62
N CYS A 125 8.39 -8.41 5.92
CA CYS A 125 8.50 -8.91 4.55
C CYS A 125 9.16 -7.87 3.63
N LYS A 126 10.11 -8.36 2.84
CA LYS A 126 10.87 -7.59 1.85
C LYS A 126 10.44 -7.85 0.42
N GLU A 127 9.41 -8.68 0.25
CA GLU A 127 8.91 -9.12 -1.03
C GLU A 127 7.46 -8.68 -1.23
N ILE A 128 7.09 -8.57 -2.49
CA ILE A 128 5.75 -8.23 -2.94
C ILE A 128 5.43 -9.03 -4.18
N VAL A 129 4.16 -9.43 -4.30
CA VAL A 129 3.62 -9.98 -5.53
C VAL A 129 2.85 -8.87 -6.23
N ILE A 130 3.35 -8.45 -7.38
CA ILE A 130 2.72 -7.50 -8.28
C ILE A 130 1.76 -8.25 -9.18
N CYS A 131 0.58 -7.68 -9.36
CA CYS A 131 -0.50 -8.23 -10.14
C CYS A 131 -0.95 -7.20 -11.17
N TRP A 132 -1.09 -7.63 -12.43
CA TRP A 132 -1.57 -6.81 -13.53
C TRP A 132 -2.92 -7.31 -14.05
N GLN A 133 -3.87 -6.40 -14.21
CA GLN A 133 -5.24 -6.68 -14.72
C GLN A 133 -5.94 -7.78 -13.92
N VAL A 134 -6.01 -7.60 -12.60
CA VAL A 134 -6.76 -8.51 -11.73
C VAL A 134 -8.23 -8.12 -11.76
N GLU A 135 -9.10 -9.04 -12.17
CA GLU A 135 -10.55 -8.87 -12.08
C GLU A 135 -11.02 -9.14 -10.64
N GLU A 136 -11.92 -8.29 -10.13
CA GLU A 136 -12.51 -8.45 -8.79
C GLU A 136 -13.56 -9.57 -8.78
N GLU A 137 -14.35 -9.71 -9.84
CA GLU A 137 -15.29 -10.81 -10.06
C GLU A 137 -15.38 -11.14 -11.57
N GLY A 138 -14.94 -12.32 -12.02
CA GLY A 138 -14.91 -12.62 -13.46
C GLY A 138 -14.29 -13.95 -13.90
N VAL A 139 -14.14 -14.09 -15.23
CA VAL A 139 -13.64 -15.30 -15.94
C VAL A 139 -12.10 -15.33 -15.98
N GLY A 140 -11.45 -14.28 -15.46
CA GLY A 140 -9.99 -14.18 -15.26
C GLY A 140 -9.46 -14.88 -14.01
N ILE A 141 -8.19 -14.59 -13.67
CA ILE A 141 -7.57 -15.00 -12.41
C ILE A 141 -7.94 -13.94 -11.37
N THR A 142 -8.61 -14.36 -10.30
CA THR A 142 -9.16 -13.46 -9.28
C THR A 142 -8.19 -13.22 -8.14
N TYR A 143 -8.47 -12.20 -7.34
CA TYR A 143 -7.83 -11.96 -6.04
C TYR A 143 -7.75 -13.22 -5.16
N ALA A 144 -8.83 -14.00 -5.12
CA ALA A 144 -8.92 -15.19 -4.29
C ALA A 144 -8.00 -16.32 -4.79
N ASP A 145 -7.67 -16.33 -6.08
CA ASP A 145 -6.76 -17.31 -6.67
C ASP A 145 -5.31 -16.97 -6.32
N VAL A 146 -4.93 -15.69 -6.39
CA VAL A 146 -3.60 -15.23 -5.97
C VAL A 146 -3.40 -15.44 -4.47
N ALA A 147 -4.36 -15.05 -3.63
CA ALA A 147 -4.26 -15.24 -2.19
C ALA A 147 -4.12 -16.72 -1.82
N ARG A 148 -4.84 -17.61 -2.51
CA ARG A 148 -4.77 -19.06 -2.30
C ARG A 148 -3.42 -19.65 -2.72
N GLU A 149 -2.90 -19.25 -3.87
CA GLU A 149 -1.58 -19.70 -4.34
C GLU A 149 -0.47 -19.27 -3.37
N LEU A 150 -0.62 -18.09 -2.75
CA LEU A 150 0.30 -17.58 -1.75
C LEU A 150 0.07 -18.13 -0.33
N GLY A 151 -0.95 -18.98 -0.12
CA GLY A 151 -1.29 -19.51 1.21
C GLY A 151 -1.82 -18.44 2.18
N LEU A 152 -2.30 -17.31 1.68
CA LEU A 152 -2.79 -16.20 2.49
C LEU A 152 -4.24 -16.45 2.95
N SER A 153 -4.49 -16.39 4.25
CA SER A 153 -5.84 -16.16 4.77
C SER A 153 -6.29 -14.76 4.35
N LYS A 154 -7.54 -14.60 3.84
CA LYS A 154 -8.11 -13.34 3.30
C LYS A 154 -7.43 -12.08 3.86
N GLY A 155 -6.65 -11.41 3.02
CA GLY A 155 -5.93 -10.17 3.38
C GLY A 155 -6.90 -9.10 3.87
N LYS A 156 -6.50 -8.34 4.88
CA LYS A 156 -7.22 -7.14 5.31
C LYS A 156 -6.91 -6.02 4.34
N ASP A 157 -7.91 -5.22 3.98
CA ASP A 157 -7.67 -3.97 3.28
C ASP A 157 -6.69 -3.13 4.12
N PRO A 158 -5.59 -2.61 3.54
CA PRO A 158 -4.68 -1.71 4.22
C PRO A 158 -5.42 -0.54 4.85
N TYR A 159 -6.42 0.04 4.19
CA TYR A 159 -7.16 1.16 4.73
C TYR A 159 -8.04 0.75 5.93
N ASP A 160 -8.58 -0.48 5.96
CA ASP A 160 -9.35 -0.99 7.11
C ASP A 160 -8.51 -1.17 8.40
N VAL A 161 -7.22 -1.46 8.25
CA VAL A 161 -6.30 -1.60 9.38
C VAL A 161 -5.89 -0.21 9.89
N TRP A 162 -5.70 0.74 8.98
CA TRP A 162 -5.16 2.07 9.30
C TRP A 162 -6.23 3.03 9.79
N ASP A 163 -7.46 2.98 9.28
CA ASP A 163 -8.57 3.78 9.82
C ASP A 163 -8.82 3.46 11.30
N LYS A 164 -8.59 2.20 11.70
CA LYS A 164 -8.73 1.77 13.10
C LYS A 164 -7.54 2.15 13.97
N GLU A 165 -6.32 2.10 13.44
CA GLU A 165 -5.10 2.47 14.18
C GLU A 165 -4.94 4.00 14.29
N GLU A 166 -5.24 4.77 13.25
CA GLU A 166 -5.24 6.24 13.26
C GLU A 166 -6.36 6.78 14.15
N SER A 167 -7.55 6.17 14.12
CA SER A 167 -8.62 6.51 15.07
C SER A 167 -8.20 6.28 16.52
N LYS A 168 -7.42 5.22 16.78
CA LYS A 168 -6.92 4.90 18.12
C LYS A 168 -5.81 5.85 18.57
N GLU A 169 -4.81 6.12 17.73
CA GLU A 169 -3.74 7.08 18.04
C GLU A 169 -4.27 8.51 18.21
N LYS A 170 -5.27 8.92 17.40
CA LYS A 170 -5.91 10.24 17.52
C LYS A 170 -6.74 10.33 18.79
N LEU A 171 -7.40 9.24 19.20
CA LEU A 171 -8.11 9.17 20.48
C LEU A 171 -7.13 9.25 21.66
N GLU A 172 -6.03 8.50 21.63
CA GLU A 172 -4.99 8.51 22.67
C GLU A 172 -4.32 9.89 22.76
N ARG A 173 -4.01 10.54 21.62
CA ARG A 173 -3.42 11.88 21.58
C ARG A 173 -4.39 12.96 22.07
N ASN A 174 -5.68 12.85 21.75
CA ASN A 174 -6.71 13.76 22.25
C ASN A 174 -6.94 13.58 23.75
N GLN A 175 -7.02 12.34 24.23
CA GLN A 175 -7.11 12.05 25.67
C GLN A 175 -5.89 12.60 26.42
N LYS A 176 -4.69 12.45 25.86
CA LYS A 176 -3.46 13.00 26.45
C LYS A 176 -3.49 14.53 26.47
N ASN A 177 -3.89 15.17 25.38
CA ASN A 177 -4.02 16.63 25.32
C ASN A 177 -5.07 17.17 26.30
N ASP A 178 -6.17 16.45 26.51
CA ASP A 178 -7.18 16.83 27.49
C ASP A 178 -6.66 16.72 28.93
N THR A 179 -5.81 15.73 29.24
CA THR A 179 -5.17 15.63 30.56
C THR A 179 -4.12 16.72 30.81
N LEU A 180 -3.53 17.30 29.76
CA LEU A 180 -2.53 18.36 29.85
C LEU A 180 -3.12 19.77 29.77
N LYS A 181 -4.42 19.87 29.46
CA LYS A 181 -5.11 21.14 29.30
C LYS A 181 -5.55 21.68 30.65
N CYS A 182 -5.10 22.89 30.98
CA CYS A 182 -5.50 23.55 32.21
C CYS A 182 -7.01 23.84 32.20
N LYS A 183 -7.74 23.33 33.19
CA LYS A 183 -9.18 23.58 33.34
C LYS A 183 -9.53 25.05 33.58
N ASN A 184 -8.57 25.84 34.10
CA ASN A 184 -8.77 27.25 34.41
C ASN A 184 -8.57 28.16 33.18
N CYS A 185 -7.41 28.08 32.51
CA CYS A 185 -7.07 29.00 31.41
C CYS A 185 -7.03 28.34 30.02
N ARG A 186 -7.32 27.04 29.92
CA ARG A 186 -7.32 26.23 28.69
C ARG A 186 -5.97 26.09 27.97
N PHE A 187 -4.88 26.56 28.58
CA PHE A 187 -3.52 26.36 28.08
C PHE A 187 -3.12 24.88 28.14
N VAL A 188 -2.51 24.37 27.07
CA VAL A 188 -2.02 22.98 26.98
C VAL A 188 -0.58 22.94 27.49
N ASN A 189 -0.33 22.18 28.54
CA ASN A 189 0.96 22.13 29.24
C ASN A 189 1.82 20.97 28.75
N LYS A 190 3.10 20.99 29.10
CA LYS A 190 4.01 19.87 28.81
C LYS A 190 3.69 18.64 29.66
N GLU A 191 4.05 17.47 29.15
CA GLU A 191 3.92 16.21 29.87
C GLU A 191 4.71 16.22 31.18
N GLY A 192 4.07 15.76 32.26
CA GLY A 192 4.67 15.72 33.59
C GLY A 192 4.59 17.03 34.39
N SER A 193 4.01 18.10 33.84
CA SER A 193 3.80 19.36 34.58
C SER A 193 2.74 19.19 35.67
N ASN A 194 3.07 19.56 36.91
CA ASN A 194 2.13 19.55 38.05
C ASN A 194 1.29 20.83 38.14
N PHE A 195 1.75 21.91 37.52
CA PHE A 195 1.13 23.24 37.54
C PHE A 195 1.09 23.81 36.13
N CYS A 196 0.09 24.66 35.87
CA CYS A 196 -0.06 25.30 34.58
C CYS A 196 1.02 26.36 34.36
N GLU A 197 1.74 26.25 33.25
CA GLU A 197 2.83 27.17 32.87
C GLU A 197 2.33 28.60 32.59
N ASN A 198 1.04 28.77 32.29
CA ASN A 198 0.45 30.06 31.97
C ASN A 198 -0.21 30.77 33.18
N CYS A 199 -0.88 30.03 34.07
CA CYS A 199 -1.64 30.64 35.17
C CYS A 199 -1.34 30.08 36.57
N GLY A 200 -0.37 29.17 36.69
CA GLY A 200 0.04 28.58 37.97
C GLY A 200 -0.98 27.66 38.64
N SER A 201 -2.15 27.45 38.04
CA SER A 201 -3.18 26.54 38.58
C SER A 201 -2.70 25.09 38.54
N ARG A 202 -3.01 24.30 39.57
CA ARG A 202 -2.66 22.88 39.63
C ARG A 202 -3.34 22.10 38.49
N LEU A 203 -2.59 21.23 37.82
CA LEU A 203 -3.12 20.34 36.79
C LEU A 203 -3.57 19.05 37.49
N SER A 204 -4.89 18.96 37.72
CA SER A 204 -5.58 17.83 38.37
C SER A 204 -6.70 17.32 37.49
#